data_AF-A0A7W1SJ47-F1
#
_entry.id   AF-A0A7W1SJ47-F1
#
_cell.length_a   1.000
_cell.length_b   1.000
_cell.length_c   1.000
_cell.angle_alpha   90.00
_cell.angle_beta   90.00
_cell.angle_gamma   90.00
#
_symmetry.space_group_name_H-M   'P 1'
#
loop_
_entity.id
_entity.type
_entity.pdbx_description
1 polymer ?
#
loop_
_entity_poly.entity_id
_entity_poly.type
_entity_poly.pdbx_seq_one_letter_code
_entity_poly.pdbx_strand_id
1 'polypeptide(L)'
;MVTVLTGMGITMMMTAEVEDSYTDLRFSPHGTAFLTDAIIMHRYIALKGHLQRIMAVVKVRGSVHSKEMRAFEITKDGFVMGESLGSYEGLLTGNPELMPSAARTTADKKPRPRRVSRPTRR
;
A
#
# COMPACT_ATOMS: atom_id res chain seq x y z
N MET A 1 10.39 -16.99 25.52
CA MET A 1 11.02 -17.57 24.31
C MET A 1 11.44 -16.49 23.32
N VAL A 2 10.52 -15.68 22.76
CA VAL A 2 10.84 -14.60 21.80
C VAL A 2 12.00 -13.71 22.27
N THR A 3 11.89 -13.13 23.46
CA THR A 3 12.90 -12.23 24.04
C THR A 3 14.28 -12.88 24.24
N VAL A 4 14.31 -14.19 24.53
CA VAL A 4 15.58 -14.91 24.74
C VAL A 4 16.32 -15.08 23.41
N LEU A 5 15.60 -15.53 22.38
CA LEU A 5 16.18 -15.76 21.06
C LEU A 5 16.61 -14.45 20.39
N THR A 6 15.80 -13.40 20.47
CA THR A 6 16.19 -12.08 19.96
C THR A 6 17.35 -11.49 20.76
N GLY A 7 17.40 -11.71 22.07
CA GLY A 7 18.54 -11.32 22.92
C GLY A 7 19.84 -12.05 22.58
N MET A 8 19.77 -13.23 21.95
CA MET A 8 20.91 -13.96 21.40
C MET A 8 21.28 -13.53 19.97
N GLY A 9 20.59 -12.53 19.40
CA GLY A 9 20.82 -12.05 18.04
C GLY A 9 20.17 -12.88 16.93
N ILE A 10 19.21 -13.75 17.26
CA ILE A 10 18.51 -14.59 16.28
C ILE A 10 17.34 -13.81 15.66
N THR A 11 17.30 -13.73 14.33
CA THR A 11 16.13 -13.22 13.58
C THR A 11 15.04 -14.28 13.55
N MET A 12 13.84 -13.91 14.01
CA MET A 12 12.70 -14.83 14.02
C MET A 12 11.59 -14.37 13.07
N MET A 13 11.03 -15.33 12.34
CA MET A 13 9.82 -15.15 11.55
C MET A 13 8.71 -16.02 12.14
N MET A 14 7.54 -15.42 12.32
CA MET A 14 6.34 -16.10 12.82
C MET A 14 5.21 -15.89 11.83
N THR A 15 4.41 -16.92 11.59
CA THR A 15 3.20 -16.84 10.79
C THR A 15 1.99 -16.98 11.72
N ALA A 16 0.96 -16.16 11.47
CA ALA A 16 -0.32 -16.26 12.14
C ALA A 16 -1.41 -16.16 11.09
N GLU A 17 -2.36 -17.08 11.13
CA GLU A 17 -3.59 -16.97 10.36
C GLU A 17 -4.54 -16.02 11.09
N VAL A 18 -5.18 -15.13 10.33
CA VAL A 18 -6.19 -14.21 10.84
C VAL A 18 -7.47 -14.54 10.10
N GLU A 19 -8.56 -14.75 10.83
CA GLU A 19 -9.87 -14.90 10.21
C GLU A 19 -10.18 -13.64 9.39
N ASP A 20 -10.67 -13.84 8.17
CA ASP A 20 -10.96 -12.75 7.25
C ASP A 20 -12.23 -12.00 7.70
N SER A 21 -12.06 -11.12 8.68
CA SER A 21 -13.08 -10.15 9.07
C SER A 21 -12.85 -8.87 8.27
N TYR A 22 -13.78 -8.56 7.38
CA TYR A 22 -13.81 -7.30 6.63
C TYR A 22 -14.16 -6.10 7.51
N THR A 23 -14.52 -6.33 8.77
CA THR A 23 -14.94 -5.30 9.72
C THR A 23 -14.00 -5.17 10.92
N ASP A 24 -13.19 -6.19 11.24
CA ASP A 24 -12.25 -6.18 12.37
C ASP A 24 -10.82 -6.48 11.90
N LEU A 25 -9.98 -5.45 11.84
CA LEU A 25 -8.58 -5.57 11.44
C LEU A 25 -7.71 -5.96 12.64
N ARG A 26 -7.69 -7.25 12.95
CA ARG A 26 -6.78 -7.81 13.96
C ARG A 26 -5.44 -8.17 13.33
N PHE A 27 -4.51 -7.22 13.31
CA PHE A 27 -3.12 -7.48 12.88
C PHE A 27 -2.38 -8.50 13.75
N SER A 28 -2.95 -8.86 14.91
CA SER A 28 -2.51 -9.98 15.73
C SER A 28 -3.67 -10.51 16.58
N PRO A 29 -4.26 -11.66 16.21
CA PRO A 29 -5.36 -12.28 16.95
C PRO A 29 -5.01 -12.60 18.42
N HIS A 30 -3.72 -12.73 18.75
CA HIS A 30 -3.23 -13.10 20.09
C HIS A 30 -2.34 -12.03 20.74
N GLY A 31 -2.38 -10.77 20.28
CA GLY A 31 -1.61 -9.66 20.87
C GLY A 31 -0.08 -9.72 20.64
N THR A 32 0.39 -10.63 19.78
CA THR A 32 1.80 -10.76 19.37
C THR A 32 2.35 -9.55 18.62
N ALA A 33 1.51 -8.66 18.09
CA ALA A 33 1.93 -7.45 17.38
C ALA A 33 2.83 -6.52 18.23
N PHE A 34 2.72 -6.56 19.56
CA PHE A 34 3.59 -5.79 20.45
C PHE A 34 4.99 -6.39 20.56
N LEU A 35 5.10 -7.72 20.47
CA LEU A 35 6.35 -8.46 20.57
C LEU A 35 7.17 -8.42 19.28
N THR A 36 6.54 -8.08 18.15
CA THR A 36 7.21 -8.02 16.85
C THR A 36 7.66 -6.61 16.50
N ASP A 37 8.81 -6.53 15.82
CA ASP A 37 9.33 -5.28 15.27
C ASP A 37 8.77 -4.98 13.90
N ALA A 38 8.48 -6.03 13.10
CA ALA A 38 7.85 -5.94 11.80
C ALA A 38 6.57 -6.77 11.71
N ILE A 39 5.58 -6.25 10.98
CA ILE A 39 4.33 -6.94 10.65
C ILE A 39 4.10 -6.79 9.15
N ILE A 40 4.04 -7.92 8.46
CA ILE A 40 3.66 -8.01 7.05
C ILE A 40 2.33 -8.75 6.99
N MET A 41 1.36 -8.14 6.33
CA MET A 41 0.02 -8.69 6.18
C MET A 41 -0.18 -9.14 4.74
N HIS A 42 -0.77 -10.33 4.58
CA HIS A 42 -1.29 -10.82 3.30
C HIS A 42 -2.80 -10.91 3.37
N ARG A 43 -3.48 -10.49 2.30
CA ARG A 43 -4.94 -10.55 2.22
C ARG A 43 -5.42 -10.85 0.81
N TYR A 44 -6.57 -11.50 0.70
CA TYR A 44 -7.31 -11.61 -0.56
C TYR A 44 -8.30 -10.46 -0.71
N ILE A 45 -8.37 -9.89 -1.91
CA ILE A 45 -9.39 -8.92 -2.28
C ILE A 45 -10.13 -9.42 -3.53
N ALA A 46 -11.41 -9.07 -3.65
CA ALA A 46 -12.17 -9.28 -4.88
C ALA A 46 -12.06 -8.03 -5.74
N LEU A 47 -11.28 -8.07 -6.81
CA LEU A 47 -11.09 -6.94 -7.71
C LEU A 47 -11.43 -7.35 -9.14
N LYS A 48 -12.34 -6.60 -9.79
CA LYS A 48 -12.78 -6.87 -11.17
C LYS A 48 -13.25 -8.32 -11.40
N GLY A 49 -13.89 -8.94 -10.40
CA GLY A 49 -14.37 -10.33 -10.48
C GLY A 49 -13.29 -11.39 -10.27
N HIS A 50 -12.07 -11.01 -9.88
CA HIS A 50 -10.99 -11.93 -9.57
C HIS A 50 -10.57 -11.81 -8.11
N LEU A 51 -10.25 -12.94 -7.48
CA LEU A 51 -9.58 -12.96 -6.19
C LEU A 51 -8.09 -12.68 -6.40
N GLN A 52 -7.63 -11.54 -5.89
CA GLN A 52 -6.25 -11.09 -6.00
C GLN A 52 -5.61 -11.06 -4.62
N ARG A 53 -4.34 -11.48 -4.53
CA ARG A 53 -3.56 -11.43 -3.29
C ARG A 53 -2.86 -10.09 -3.19
N ILE A 54 -2.90 -9.49 -2.02
CA ILE A 54 -2.23 -8.24 -1.70
C ILE A 54 -1.35 -8.39 -0.47
N MET A 55 -0.26 -7.64 -0.45
CA MET A 55 0.68 -7.53 0.65
C MET A 55 0.76 -6.08 1.10
N ALA A 56 0.84 -5.88 2.42
CA ALA A 56 1.11 -4.59 3.02
C ALA A 56 2.09 -4.75 4.18
N VAL A 57 2.98 -3.77 4.32
CA VAL A 57 3.82 -3.64 5.52
C VAL A 57 3.06 -2.78 6.52
N VAL A 58 2.59 -3.39 7.60
CA VAL A 58 1.73 -2.73 8.61
C VAL A 58 2.56 -1.96 9.62
N LYS A 59 3.72 -2.52 9.97
CA LYS A 59 4.61 -1.97 11.01
C LYS A 59 6.03 -2.38 10.70
N VAL A 60 6.97 -1.45 10.89
CA VAL A 60 8.40 -1.72 11.07
C VAL A 60 8.91 -0.72 12.10
N ARG A 61 9.45 -1.19 13.23
CA ARG A 61 10.08 -0.32 14.24
C ARG A 61 11.40 0.22 13.71
N GLY A 62 11.63 1.53 13.89
CA GLY A 62 12.89 2.18 13.51
C GLY A 62 13.12 2.36 12.02
N SER A 63 12.09 2.16 11.16
CA SER A 63 12.21 2.33 9.71
C SER A 63 10.98 2.99 9.11
N VAL A 64 11.21 3.87 8.12
CA VAL A 64 10.16 4.36 7.22
C VAL A 64 9.90 3.25 6.20
N HIS A 65 8.82 2.50 6.41
CA HIS A 65 8.41 1.43 5.49
C HIS A 65 7.38 1.93 4.47
N SER A 66 7.22 1.17 3.39
CA SER A 66 6.21 1.45 2.37
C SER A 66 4.81 1.40 2.98
N LYS A 67 4.00 2.42 2.68
CA LYS A 67 2.57 2.49 3.04
C LYS A 67 1.66 1.99 1.93
N GLU A 68 2.24 1.56 0.81
CA GLU A 68 1.49 1.04 -0.33
C GLU A 68 1.02 -0.40 -0.07
N MET A 69 -0.21 -0.70 -0.49
CA MET A 69 -0.67 -2.08 -0.65
C MET A 69 -0.36 -2.52 -2.07
N ARG A 70 0.31 -3.66 -2.21
CA ARG A 70 0.75 -4.17 -3.52
C ARG A 70 0.17 -5.53 -3.79
N ALA A 71 -0.28 -5.73 -5.03
CA ALA A 71 -0.61 -7.05 -5.50
C ALA A 71 0.64 -7.94 -5.49
N PHE A 72 0.45 -9.25 -5.31
CA PHE A 72 1.52 -10.21 -5.54
C PHE A 72 0.96 -11.53 -6.07
N GLU A 73 1.82 -12.26 -6.76
CA GLU A 73 1.55 -13.61 -7.24
C GLU A 73 2.65 -14.56 -6.82
N ILE A 74 2.27 -15.81 -6.54
CA ILE A 74 3.22 -16.91 -6.34
C ILE A 74 3.16 -17.74 -7.62
N THR A 75 4.22 -17.67 -8.40
CA THR A 75 4.40 -18.42 -9.64
C THR A 75 5.26 -19.66 -9.37
N LYS A 76 5.52 -20.46 -10.41
CA LYS A 76 6.45 -21.61 -10.31
C LYS A 76 7.89 -21.17 -9.98
N ASP A 77 8.25 -19.93 -10.34
CA ASP A 77 9.59 -19.37 -10.15
C ASP A 77 9.71 -18.59 -8.83
N GLY A 78 8.62 -18.47 -8.07
CA GLY A 78 8.61 -17.87 -6.74
C GLY A 78 7.65 -16.69 -6.59
N PHE A 79 8.02 -15.76 -5.71
CA PHE A 79 7.18 -14.64 -5.29
C PHE A 79 7.42 -13.42 -6.18
N VAL A 80 6.36 -12.96 -6.85
CA VAL A 80 6.40 -11.82 -7.79
C VAL A 80 5.51 -10.70 -7.27
N MET A 81 6.09 -9.52 -7.07
CA MET A 81 5.35 -8.31 -6.71
C MET A 81 4.71 -7.68 -7.95
N GLY A 82 3.43 -7.35 -7.84
CA GLY A 82 2.66 -6.66 -8.86
C GLY A 82 2.54 -5.15 -8.58
N GLU A 83 1.48 -4.56 -9.14
CA GLU A 83 1.22 -3.13 -9.06
C GLU A 83 0.78 -2.65 -7.67
N SER A 84 0.95 -1.34 -7.45
CA SER A 84 0.44 -0.64 -6.28
C SER A 84 -1.04 -0.35 -6.45
N LEU A 85 -1.84 -0.66 -5.44
CA LEU A 85 -3.30 -0.47 -5.47
C LEU A 85 -3.71 0.90 -4.89
N GLY A 86 -2.83 1.90 -4.94
CA GLY A 86 -3.08 3.23 -4.39
C GLY A 86 -4.25 4.00 -5.06
N SER A 87 -4.74 3.52 -6.20
CA SER A 87 -5.94 4.07 -6.85
C SER A 87 -7.25 3.50 -6.29
N TYR A 88 -7.22 2.56 -5.35
CA TYR A 88 -8.41 1.94 -4.76
C TYR A 88 -8.56 2.31 -3.29
N GLU A 89 -9.77 2.66 -2.87
CA GLU A 89 -10.18 2.72 -1.47
C GLU A 89 -10.87 1.44 -1.03
N GLY A 90 -11.05 1.25 0.28
CA GLY A 90 -11.83 0.13 0.81
C GLY A 90 -11.15 -1.25 0.71
N LEU A 91 -9.85 -1.30 0.36
CA LEU A 91 -9.09 -2.56 0.24
C LEU A 91 -9.08 -3.39 1.54
N LEU A 92 -9.18 -2.75 2.69
CA LEU A 92 -9.22 -3.41 4.01
C LEU A 92 -10.64 -3.72 4.50
N THR A 93 -11.66 -3.11 3.89
CA THR A 93 -13.06 -3.29 4.27
C THR A 93 -13.81 -4.24 3.34
N GLY A 94 -13.12 -4.82 2.34
CA GLY A 94 -13.66 -5.85 1.45
C GLY A 94 -14.46 -5.34 0.26
N ASN A 95 -14.71 -4.03 0.19
CA ASN A 95 -15.38 -3.40 -0.95
C ASN A 95 -14.41 -2.42 -1.62
N PRO A 96 -13.56 -2.89 -2.55
CA PRO A 96 -12.59 -2.04 -3.21
C PRO A 96 -13.27 -1.14 -4.25
N GLU A 97 -13.13 0.17 -4.09
CA GLU A 97 -13.66 1.16 -5.03
C GLU A 97 -12.53 1.93 -5.70
N LEU A 98 -12.58 2.04 -7.02
CA LEU A 98 -11.62 2.82 -7.77
C LEU A 98 -11.88 4.30 -7.50
N MET A 99 -10.90 5.00 -6.95
CA MET A 99 -10.98 6.45 -6.80
C MET A 99 -11.14 7.10 -8.17
N PRO A 100 -12.05 8.09 -8.31
CA PRO A 100 -12.08 8.94 -9.49
C PRO A 100 -10.71 9.60 -9.63
N SER A 101 -10.01 9.29 -10.72
CA SER A 101 -8.79 10.01 -11.07
C SER A 101 -9.15 11.49 -11.17
N ALA A 102 -8.63 12.30 -10.24
CA ALA A 102 -8.73 13.75 -10.36
C ALA A 102 -8.09 14.11 -11.70
N ALA A 103 -8.95 14.34 -12.70
CA ALA A 103 -8.54 14.73 -14.02
C ALA A 103 -7.52 15.85 -13.87
N ARG A 104 -6.39 15.73 -14.57
CA ARG A 104 -5.43 16.81 -14.73
C ARG A 104 -6.17 18.00 -15.34
N THR A 105 -6.74 18.86 -14.52
CA THR A 105 -7.13 20.23 -14.91
C THR A 105 -5.85 21.07 -14.96
N THR A 106 -4.92 20.70 -15.85
CA THR A 106 -3.99 21.68 -16.37
C THR A 106 -4.74 22.44 -17.44
N ALA A 107 -5.29 23.57 -17.00
CA ALA A 107 -5.81 24.65 -17.79
C ALA A 107 -5.24 24.69 -19.22
N ASP A 108 -6.14 24.54 -20.19
CA ASP A 108 -6.00 25.13 -21.51
C ASP A 108 -5.83 26.64 -21.34
N LYS A 109 -4.58 27.09 -21.21
CA LYS A 109 -4.22 28.50 -21.24
C LYS A 109 -3.46 28.73 -22.54
N LYS A 110 -4.20 28.75 -23.65
CA LYS A 110 -3.78 29.29 -24.95
C LYS A 110 -2.92 30.55 -24.71
N PRO A 111 -1.66 30.61 -25.19
CA PRO A 111 -0.80 31.76 -24.93
C PRO A 111 -1.40 33.00 -25.60
N ARG A 112 -1.68 34.03 -24.80
CA ARG A 112 -2.10 35.35 -25.31
C ARG A 112 -0.97 35.91 -26.18
N PRO A 113 -1.26 36.44 -27.38
CA PRO A 113 -0.22 37.00 -28.24
C PRO A 113 0.43 38.21 -27.57
N ARG A 114 1.76 38.19 -27.56
CA ARG A 114 2.64 39.21 -26.97
C ARG A 114 2.41 40.53 -27.71
N ARG A 115 1.77 41.51 -27.06
CA ARG A 115 1.52 42.85 -27.62
C ARG A 115 2.86 43.56 -27.75
N VAL A 116 3.37 43.66 -28.97
CA VAL A 116 4.59 44.41 -29.30
C VAL A 116 4.37 45.88 -28.94
N SER A 117 5.13 46.39 -27.98
CA SER A 117 5.17 47.80 -27.62
C SER A 117 5.74 48.60 -28.79
N ARG A 118 4.94 49.47 -29.40
CA ARG A 118 5.41 50.48 -30.35
C ARG A 118 6.29 51.49 -29.61
N PRO A 119 7.46 51.89 -30.14
CA PRO A 119 8.22 52.99 -29.58
C PRO A 119 7.57 54.31 -30.03
N THR A 120 7.17 55.15 -29.07
CA THR A 120 6.74 56.52 -29.38
C THR A 120 7.88 57.49 -29.06
N ARG A 121 8.45 57.99 -30.16
CA ARG A 121 9.34 59.14 -30.32
C ARG A 121 8.85 60.37 -29.55
N ARG A 122 9.68 60.96 -28.69
CA ARG A 122 9.97 62.40 -28.61
C ARG A 122 11.06 62.68 -27.58
#